data_AF-A0A0E3P1Y5-F1
#
_entry.id   AF-A0A0E3P1Y5-F1
#
_cell.length_a   1.000
_cell.length_b   1.000
_cell.length_c   1.000
_cell.angle_alpha   90.00
_cell.angle_beta   90.00
_cell.angle_gamma   90.00
#
_symmetry.space_group_name_H-M   'P 1'
#
loop_
_entity.id
_entity.type
_entity.pdbx_description
1 polymer ?
#
loop_
_entity_poly.entity_id
_entity_poly.type
_entity_poly.pdbx_seq_one_letter_code
_entity_poly.pdbx_strand_id
1 'polypeptide(L)'
;MVVGIAEISTLIIAIIAAYVLYKILKTSTKLAINAVLGILILIIAKAVLGLEIAITWIVILICAIGGVFGAFLVILLNYLDIAFL
;
A
#
# COMPACT_ATOMS: atom_id res chain seq x y z
N MET A 1 -26.49 -37.10 16.11
CA MET A 1 -25.53 -36.02 16.42
C MET A 1 -26.05 -34.77 15.72
N VAL A 2 -26.81 -33.94 16.43
CA VAL A 2 -27.42 -32.74 15.85
C VAL A 2 -26.39 -31.63 16.03
N VAL A 3 -25.80 -31.15 14.93
CA VAL A 3 -24.87 -30.01 14.97
C VAL A 3 -25.71 -28.79 15.36
N GLY A 4 -25.35 -28.12 16.46
CA GLY A 4 -26.06 -26.94 16.91
C GLY A 4 -25.82 -25.74 15.99
N ILE A 5 -26.76 -24.79 16.03
CA ILE A 5 -26.68 -23.52 15.29
C ILE A 5 -25.37 -22.76 15.61
N ALA A 6 -24.85 -22.90 16.83
CA ALA A 6 -23.63 -22.22 17.27
C ALA A 6 -22.38 -22.75 16.56
N GLU A 7 -22.26 -24.05 16.36
CA GLU A 7 -21.13 -24.67 15.66
C GLU A 7 -21.11 -24.25 14.19
N ILE A 8 -22.28 -24.22 13.54
CA ILE A 8 -22.42 -23.77 12.14
C ILE A 8 -22.07 -22.28 12.03
N SER A 9 -22.57 -21.43 12.93
CA SER A 9 -22.28 -19.99 12.93
C SER A 9 -20.78 -19.70 13.13
N THR A 10 -20.15 -20.41 14.06
CA THR A 10 -18.71 -20.27 14.35
C THR A 10 -17.86 -20.69 13.15
N LEU A 11 -18.22 -21.79 12.48
CA LEU A 11 -17.56 -22.25 11.26
C LEU A 11 -17.64 -21.21 10.12
N ILE A 12 -18.81 -20.61 9.91
CA ILE A 12 -19.01 -19.58 8.88
C ILE A 12 -18.14 -18.36 9.16
N ILE A 13 -18.10 -17.88 10.41
CA ILE A 13 -17.27 -16.74 10.81
C ILE A 13 -15.78 -17.06 10.61
N ALA A 14 -15.34 -18.26 10.99
CA ALA A 14 -13.95 -18.69 10.83
C ALA A 14 -13.53 -18.72 9.35
N ILE A 15 -14.41 -19.21 8.44
CA ILE A 15 -14.15 -19.24 7.00
C ILE A 15 -14.04 -17.82 6.44
N ILE A 16 -14.94 -16.91 6.84
CA ILE A 16 -14.88 -15.51 6.41
C ILE A 16 -13.59 -14.85 6.88
N ALA A 17 -13.24 -15.02 8.16
CA ALA A 17 -12.01 -14.48 8.74
C ALA A 17 -10.77 -15.01 8.00
N ALA A 18 -10.70 -16.32 7.74
CA ALA A 18 -9.61 -16.94 6.98
C ALA A 18 -9.51 -16.40 5.55
N TYR A 19 -10.65 -16.20 4.87
CA TYR A 19 -10.68 -15.65 3.50
C TYR A 19 -10.19 -14.19 3.46
N VAL A 20 -10.65 -13.37 4.41
CA VAL A 20 -10.20 -11.97 4.53
C VAL A 20 -8.70 -11.93 4.82
N LEU A 21 -8.21 -12.74 5.76
CA LEU A 21 -6.78 -12.84 6.07
C LEU A 21 -5.98 -13.27 4.83
N TYR A 22 -6.42 -14.32 4.12
CA TYR A 22 -5.78 -14.79 2.89
C TYR A 22 -5.69 -13.66 1.85
N LYS A 23 -6.76 -12.88 1.68
CA LYS A 23 -6.78 -11.77 0.72
C LYS A 23 -5.83 -10.64 1.12
N ILE A 24 -5.71 -10.35 2.42
CA ILE A 24 -4.77 -9.33 2.95
C ILE A 24 -3.32 -9.80 2.77
N LEU A 25 -3.00 -11.05 3.16
CA LEU A 25 -1.67 -11.62 2.97
C LEU A 25 -1.30 -11.69 1.47
N LYS A 26 -2.24 -12.07 0.60
CA LYS A 26 -2.02 -12.11 -0.85
C LYS A 26 -1.94 -10.73 -1.50
N THR A 27 -2.52 -9.70 -0.88
CA THR A 27 -2.38 -8.30 -1.30
C THR A 27 -1.07 -7.69 -0.81
N SER A 28 -0.48 -8.21 0.27
CA SER A 28 0.75 -7.67 0.86
C SER A 28 1.94 -7.73 -0.10
N THR A 29 2.02 -8.76 -0.96
CA THR A 29 3.02 -8.81 -2.04
C THR A 29 2.79 -7.73 -3.09
N LYS A 30 1.53 -7.42 -3.43
CA LYS A 30 1.21 -6.31 -4.34
C LYS A 30 1.54 -4.96 -3.72
N LEU A 31 1.33 -4.81 -2.41
CA LEU A 31 1.65 -3.58 -1.68
C LEU A 31 3.16 -3.31 -1.70
N ALA A 32 3.98 -4.35 -1.51
CA ALA A 32 5.43 -4.25 -1.63
C ALA A 32 5.87 -3.88 -3.06
N ILE A 33 5.29 -4.50 -4.09
CA ILE A 33 5.59 -4.16 -5.49
C ILE A 33 5.21 -2.71 -5.81
N ASN A 34 4.04 -2.26 -5.35
CA ASN A 34 3.59 -0.87 -5.52
C ASN A 34 4.53 0.12 -4.82
N ALA A 35 4.95 -0.19 -3.59
CA ALA A 35 5.92 0.63 -2.87
C ALA A 35 7.25 0.72 -3.63
N VAL A 36 7.77 -0.42 -4.10
CA VAL A 36 9.03 -0.47 -4.87
C VAL A 36 8.91 0.31 -6.17
N LEU A 37 7.84 0.12 -6.95
CA LEU A 37 7.60 0.86 -8.18
C LEU A 37 7.46 2.37 -7.92
N GLY A 38 6.71 2.76 -6.90
CA GLY A 38 6.53 4.17 -6.53
C GLY A 38 7.84 4.82 -6.12
N ILE A 39 8.62 4.17 -5.25
CA ILE A 39 9.95 4.66 -4.85
C ILE A 39 10.90 4.73 -6.04
N LEU A 40 10.89 3.74 -6.92
CA LEU A 40 11.71 3.74 -8.14
C LEU A 40 11.42 4.98 -9.00
N ILE A 41 10.15 5.32 -9.15
CA ILE A 41 9.71 6.53 -9.87
C ILE A 41 10.17 7.80 -9.15
N LEU A 42 10.08 7.86 -7.82
CA LEU A 42 10.56 9.02 -7.05
C LEU A 42 12.07 9.22 -7.20
N ILE A 43 12.85 8.14 -7.21
CA ILE A 43 14.31 8.20 -7.44
C ILE A 43 14.61 8.71 -8.85
N ILE A 44 13.89 8.21 -9.86
CA ILE A 44 14.04 8.67 -11.25
C ILE A 44 13.65 10.14 -11.36
N ALA A 45 12.53 10.55 -10.75
CA ALA A 45 12.06 11.93 -10.75
C ALA A 45 13.08 12.86 -10.07
N LYS A 46 13.65 12.47 -8.93
CA LYS A 46 14.74 13.20 -8.28
C LYS A 46 15.97 13.34 -9.19
N ALA A 47 16.35 12.28 -9.91
CA ALA A 47 17.51 12.30 -10.80
C ALA A 47 17.28 13.12 -12.09
N VAL A 48 16.07 13.08 -12.66
CA VAL A 48 15.74 13.71 -13.95
C VAL A 48 15.28 15.15 -13.78
N LEU A 49 14.46 15.43 -12.76
CA LEU A 49 13.87 16.74 -12.50
C LEU A 49 14.69 17.57 -11.50
N GLY A 50 15.68 16.96 -10.84
CA GLY A 50 16.48 17.62 -9.81
C GLY A 50 15.72 17.92 -8.52
N LEU A 51 14.55 17.29 -8.30
CA LEU A 51 13.72 17.54 -7.12
C LEU A 51 14.32 16.91 -5.86
N GLU A 52 14.47 17.68 -4.80
CA GLU A 52 14.85 17.20 -3.47
C GLU A 52 13.65 16.59 -2.76
N ILE A 53 13.23 15.40 -3.20
CA ILE A 53 12.11 14.68 -2.57
C ILE A 53 12.63 13.94 -1.33
N ALA A 54 12.11 14.30 -0.16
CA ALA A 54 12.38 13.60 1.09
C ALA A 54 11.67 12.24 1.15
N ILE A 55 12.41 11.15 0.97
CA ILE A 55 11.88 9.78 1.11
C ILE A 55 11.76 9.43 2.60
N THR A 56 10.61 9.77 3.18
CA THR A 56 10.26 9.44 4.58
C THR A 56 9.38 8.20 4.67
N TRP A 57 9.17 7.67 5.88
CA TRP A 57 8.22 6.58 6.13
C TRP A 57 6.81 6.90 5.62
N ILE A 58 6.38 8.16 5.66
CA ILE A 58 5.08 8.60 5.12
C ILE A 58 5.04 8.43 3.61
N VAL A 59 6.08 8.86 2.88
CA VAL A 59 6.16 8.74 1.42
C VAL A 59 6.14 7.28 0.99
N ILE A 60 6.88 6.43 1.71
CA ILE A 60 6.88 4.98 1.46
C ILE A 60 5.46 4.41 1.65
N LEU A 61 4.72 4.86 2.67
CA LEU A 61 3.34 4.43 2.89
C LEU A 61 2.40 4.90 1.77
N ILE A 62 2.54 6.16 1.33
CA ILE A 62 1.77 6.73 0.22
C ILE A 62 2.03 5.95 -1.08
N CYS A 63 3.29 5.62 -1.37
CA CYS A 63 3.66 4.78 -2.50
C CYS A 63 3.21 3.32 -2.31
N ALA A 64 3.18 2.78 -1.10
CA ALA A 64 2.69 1.43 -0.86
C ALA A 64 1.18 1.30 -1.15
N ILE A 65 0.40 2.29 -0.70
CA ILE A 65 -1.06 2.31 -0.88
C ILE A 65 -1.44 2.75 -2.30
N GLY A 66 -0.82 3.82 -2.81
CA GLY A 66 -1.13 4.43 -4.10
C GLY A 66 -0.27 3.95 -5.28
N GLY A 67 0.81 3.22 -5.03
CA GLY A 67 1.75 2.78 -6.07
C GLY A 67 2.35 3.93 -6.86
N VAL A 68 2.32 3.76 -8.18
CA VAL A 68 2.72 4.74 -9.19
C VAL A 68 1.96 6.06 -9.06
N PHE A 69 0.64 6.01 -8.80
CA PHE A 69 -0.17 7.22 -8.61
C PHE A 69 0.23 7.97 -7.35
N GLY A 70 0.56 7.24 -6.28
CA GLY A 70 1.08 7.83 -5.03
C GLY A 70 2.40 8.57 -5.26
N ALA A 71 3.30 8.01 -6.06
CA ALA A 71 4.56 8.67 -6.42
C ALA A 71 4.31 9.97 -7.21
N PHE A 72 3.39 9.96 -8.18
CA PHE A 72 3.04 11.15 -8.95
C PHE A 72 2.51 12.29 -8.06
N LEU A 73 1.72 11.95 -7.05
CA LEU A 73 1.16 12.91 -6.11
C LEU A 73 2.24 13.53 -5.22
N VAL A 74 3.20 12.73 -4.77
CA VAL A 74 4.37 13.21 -4.01
C VAL A 74 5.26 14.12 -4.86
N ILE A 75 5.53 13.75 -6.11
CA ILE A 75 6.29 14.60 -7.04
C ILE A 75 5.59 15.94 -7.25
N LEU A 76 4.27 15.93 -7.45
CA LEU A 76 3.50 17.15 -7.63
C LEU A 76 3.54 18.05 -6.38
N LEU A 77 3.41 17.47 -5.18
CA LEU A 77 3.48 18.21 -3.93
C LEU A 77 4.86 18.82 -3.65
N ASN A 78 5.93 18.10 -3.98
CA ASN A 78 7.31 18.62 -3.86
C ASN A 78 7.59 19.68 -4.94
N TYR A 79 7.09 19.48 -6.17
CA TYR A 79 7.21 20.48 -7.25
C TYR A 79 6.51 21.81 -6.92
N LEU A 80 5.44 21.77 -6.13
CA LEU A 80 4.72 22.96 -5.65
C LEU A 80 5.33 23.55 -4.36
N ASP A 81 6.41 22.99 -3.82
CA ASP A 81 7.02 23.38 -2.53
C ASP A 81 6.05 23.32 -1.33
N ILE A 82 5.03 22.46 -1.40
CA ILE A 82 3.99 22.34 -0.34
C ILE A 82 4.34 21.25 0.67
N ALA A 83 4.92 20.13 0.21
CA ALA A 83 5.27 19.01 1.07
C ALA A 83 6.41 18.16 0.51
N PHE A 84 7.06 17.41 1.41
CA PHE A 84 8.17 16.48 1.10
C PHE A 84 9.43 17.14 0.55
N LEU A 85 9.67 18.41 0.90
CA LEU A 85 10.96 19.10 0.73
C LEU A 85 12.05 18.43 1.57
#